data_AF-A0A0B1SI54-F1
#
_entry.id   AF-A0A0B1SI54-F1
#
_cell.length_a   1.000
_cell.length_b   1.000
_cell.length_c   1.000
_cell.angle_alpha   90.00
_cell.angle_beta   90.00
_cell.angle_gamma   90.00
#
_symmetry.space_group_name_H-M   'P 1'
#
loop_
_entity.id
_entity.type
_entity.pdbx_description
1 polymer ?
#
loop_
_entity_poly.entity_id
_entity_poly.type
_entity_poly.pdbx_seq_one_letter_code
_entity_poly.pdbx_strand_id
1 'polypeptide(L)'
;MVLELGEIDLECELKRQKGTFDKVTTRTFALEIGKGIKEMHDHSIIHLDMKLANILIVKGTLKIMDLGLSATLPENTDFIVRDFMFGSNRPPEQIVPQRDGTYKMIAILDPNVRIQHDLGADPVITEFFEMCTVREVEKRATIDQLLEHQYLGKASTTKASSREKPKAKESSPVKKTAKVVTPGGVTPQTPSTMTNPESGPSSLPELSERKPE
;
A
#
# COMPACT_ATOMS: atom_id res chain seq x y z
N MET A 1 5.34 3.70 -22.01
CA MET A 1 5.63 2.32 -21.54
C MET A 1 4.33 1.54 -21.54
N VAL A 2 4.37 0.25 -21.90
CA VAL A 2 3.23 -0.67 -21.78
C VAL A 2 3.52 -1.58 -20.60
N LEU A 3 2.63 -1.64 -19.61
CA LEU A 3 2.77 -2.43 -18.39
C LEU A 3 1.52 -3.27 -18.14
N GLU A 4 1.63 -4.27 -17.26
CA GLU A 4 0.48 -5.03 -16.77
C GLU A 4 -0.47 -4.10 -15.99
N LEU A 5 -1.78 -4.21 -16.22
CA LEU A 5 -2.80 -3.47 -15.47
C LEU A 5 -3.04 -4.13 -14.10
N GLY A 6 -2.87 -3.38 -13.02
CA GLY A 6 -3.29 -3.81 -11.68
C GLY A 6 -4.61 -3.21 -11.23
N GLU A 7 -5.14 -3.73 -10.13
CA GLU A 7 -6.46 -3.36 -9.63
C GLU A 7 -6.47 -2.08 -8.79
N ILE A 8 -5.55 -1.96 -7.83
CA ILE A 8 -5.48 -0.86 -6.86
C ILE A 8 -4.12 -0.83 -6.15
N ASP A 9 -3.62 0.34 -5.78
CA ASP A 9 -2.43 0.46 -4.93
C ASP A 9 -2.77 0.28 -3.44
N LEU A 10 -1.76 -0.09 -2.63
CA LEU A 10 -2.00 -0.36 -1.22
C LEU A 10 -2.43 0.86 -0.41
N GLU A 11 -2.11 2.09 -0.84
CA GLU A 11 -2.56 3.28 -0.12
C GLU A 11 -4.06 3.49 -0.32
N CYS A 12 -4.54 3.36 -1.55
CA CYS A 12 -5.97 3.38 -1.86
C CYS A 12 -6.71 2.20 -1.23
N GLU A 13 -6.10 1.01 -1.22
CA GLU A 13 -6.67 -0.17 -0.56
C GLU A 13 -6.79 0.01 0.96
N LEU A 14 -5.78 0.61 1.60
CA LEU A 14 -5.81 0.91 3.03
C LEU A 14 -6.92 1.90 3.36
N LYS A 15 -7.09 2.95 2.54
CA LYS A 15 -8.21 3.91 2.67
C LYS A 15 -9.57 3.22 2.52
N ARG A 16 -9.69 2.30 1.56
CA ARG A 16 -10.91 1.49 1.35
C ARG A 16 -11.25 0.62 2.57
N GLN A 17 -10.24 0.09 3.27
CA GLN A 17 -10.39 -0.70 4.48
C GLN A 17 -10.41 0.12 5.79
N LYS A 18 -10.79 1.40 5.71
CA LYS A 18 -10.92 2.31 6.87
C LYS A 18 -9.60 2.52 7.64
N GLY A 19 -8.46 2.40 6.97
CA GLY A 19 -7.15 2.76 7.51
C GLY A 19 -6.39 1.61 8.18
N THR A 20 -6.91 0.38 8.20
CA THR A 20 -6.23 -0.76 8.84
C THR A 20 -6.45 -2.06 8.07
N PHE A 21 -5.43 -2.90 8.00
CA PHE A 21 -5.56 -4.31 7.59
C PHE A 21 -5.58 -5.22 8.81
N ASP A 22 -6.18 -6.41 8.69
CA ASP A 22 -6.06 -7.42 9.74
C ASP A 22 -4.61 -7.95 9.84
N LYS A 23 -4.29 -8.62 10.95
CA LYS A 23 -2.93 -9.09 11.24
C LYS A 23 -2.42 -10.10 10.20
N VAL A 24 -3.29 -10.96 9.65
CA VAL A 24 -2.90 -12.00 8.69
C VAL A 24 -2.60 -11.36 7.34
N THR A 25 -3.46 -10.44 6.89
CA THR A 25 -3.26 -9.69 5.65
C THR A 25 -2.00 -8.83 5.73
N THR A 26 -1.83 -8.06 6.82
CA THR A 26 -0.63 -7.22 7.04
C THR A 26 0.65 -8.03 6.93
N ARG A 27 0.68 -9.20 7.58
CA ARG A 27 1.83 -10.11 7.55
C ARG A 27 2.09 -10.68 6.16
N THR A 28 1.02 -11.05 5.44
CA THR A 28 1.12 -11.57 4.07
C THR A 28 1.67 -10.51 3.12
N PHE A 29 1.18 -9.27 3.24
CA PHE A 29 1.67 -8.15 2.46
C PHE A 29 3.13 -7.83 2.77
N ALA A 30 3.52 -7.80 4.05
CA ALA A 30 4.90 -7.58 4.45
C ALA A 30 5.84 -8.66 3.86
N LEU A 31 5.41 -9.93 3.83
CA LEU A 31 6.18 -11.01 3.22
C LEU A 31 6.33 -10.84 1.70
N GLU A 32 5.25 -10.51 0.98
CA GLU A 32 5.31 -10.32 -0.48
C GLU A 32 6.15 -9.08 -0.86
N ILE A 33 6.01 -7.97 -0.12
CA ILE A 33 6.85 -6.78 -0.29
C ILE A 33 8.31 -7.13 -0.01
N GLY A 34 8.61 -7.84 1.08
CA GLY A 34 9.97 -8.23 1.42
C GLY A 34 10.63 -9.09 0.36
N LYS A 35 9.88 -10.03 -0.24
CA LYS A 35 10.37 -10.83 -1.38
C LYS A 35 10.66 -9.97 -2.61
N GLY A 36 9.79 -8.99 -2.91
CA GLY A 36 10.03 -8.05 -4.00
C GLY A 36 11.28 -7.19 -3.78
N ILE A 37 11.50 -6.71 -2.55
CA ILE A 37 12.70 -5.96 -2.19
C ILE A 37 13.95 -6.84 -2.35
N LYS A 38 13.89 -8.09 -1.87
CA LYS A 38 14.99 -9.04 -2.04
C LYS A 38 15.35 -9.23 -3.52
N GLU A 39 14.35 -9.46 -4.37
CA GLU A 39 14.57 -9.63 -5.81
C GLU A 39 15.28 -8.42 -6.43
N MET A 40 14.89 -7.20 -6.04
CA MET A 40 15.57 -5.98 -6.48
C MET A 40 17.02 -5.92 -6.00
N HIS A 41 17.25 -6.20 -4.70
CA HIS A 41 18.58 -6.15 -4.09
C HIS A 41 19.52 -7.21 -4.66
N ASP A 42 19.02 -8.42 -4.95
CA ASP A 42 19.78 -9.50 -5.60
C ASP A 42 20.25 -9.09 -7.02
N HIS A 43 19.57 -8.12 -7.65
CA HIS A 43 19.95 -7.50 -8.93
C HIS A 43 20.66 -6.15 -8.76
N SER A 44 21.12 -5.82 -7.55
CA SER A 44 21.79 -4.56 -7.22
C SER A 44 20.94 -3.31 -7.48
N ILE A 45 19.60 -3.44 -7.45
CA ILE A 45 18.67 -2.32 -7.62
C ILE A 45 18.14 -1.88 -6.27
N ILE A 46 18.25 -0.59 -5.97
CA ILE A 46 17.63 0.05 -4.80
C ILE A 46 16.45 0.92 -5.25
N HIS A 47 15.31 0.81 -4.58
CA HIS A 47 14.07 1.49 -5.00
C HIS A 47 14.07 3.00 -4.68
N LEU A 48 14.58 3.38 -3.50
CA LEU A 48 14.68 4.76 -2.97
C LEU A 48 13.34 5.50 -2.68
N ASP A 49 12.20 5.03 -3.17
CA ASP A 49 10.88 5.61 -2.83
C ASP A 49 9.84 4.56 -2.40
N MET A 50 10.17 3.76 -1.40
CA MET A 50 9.23 2.74 -0.89
C MET A 50 8.08 3.41 -0.13
N LYS A 51 6.85 3.20 -0.63
CA LYS A 51 5.60 3.68 -0.04
C LYS A 51 4.42 2.83 -0.52
N LEU A 52 3.30 2.84 0.20
CA LEU A 52 2.13 2.02 -0.15
C LEU A 52 1.56 2.34 -1.54
N ALA A 53 1.62 3.61 -1.97
CA ALA A 53 1.20 4.01 -3.31
C ALA A 53 2.04 3.41 -4.45
N ASN A 54 3.26 2.93 -4.14
CA ASN A 54 4.16 2.26 -5.09
C ASN A 54 4.05 0.73 -5.02
N ILE A 55 3.08 0.19 -4.29
CA ILE A 55 2.80 -1.25 -4.23
C ILE A 55 1.42 -1.49 -4.83
N LEU A 56 1.37 -2.18 -5.96
CA LEU A 56 0.15 -2.45 -6.70
C LEU A 56 -0.32 -3.89 -6.47
N ILE A 57 -1.61 -4.06 -6.24
CA ILE A 57 -2.25 -5.39 -6.31
C ILE A 57 -2.47 -5.69 -7.79
N VAL A 58 -2.00 -6.86 -8.22
CA VAL A 58 -2.17 -7.38 -9.58
C VAL A 58 -2.57 -8.85 -9.50
N LYS A 59 -3.81 -9.17 -9.88
CA LYS A 59 -4.38 -10.53 -9.85
C LYS A 59 -4.22 -11.22 -8.49
N GLY A 60 -4.34 -10.44 -7.42
CA GLY A 60 -4.21 -10.92 -6.03
C GLY A 60 -2.76 -11.13 -5.56
N THR A 61 -1.77 -10.60 -6.27
CA THR A 61 -0.36 -10.60 -5.84
C THR A 61 0.15 -9.16 -5.74
N LEU A 62 1.07 -8.89 -4.82
CA LEU A 62 1.69 -7.56 -4.72
C LEU A 62 2.85 -7.41 -5.71
N LYS A 63 2.92 -6.24 -6.34
CA LYS A 63 4.03 -5.84 -7.22
C LYS A 63 4.55 -4.48 -6.83
N ILE A 64 5.87 -4.36 -6.72
CA ILE A 64 6.55 -3.09 -6.52
C ILE A 64 6.56 -2.35 -7.87
N MET A 65 6.24 -1.06 -7.85
CA MET A 65 6.17 -0.19 -9.02
C MET A 65 6.91 1.12 -8.80
N ASP A 66 7.03 1.91 -9.86
CA ASP A 66 7.65 3.24 -9.86
C ASP A 66 9.14 3.25 -9.50
N LEU A 67 9.92 2.73 -10.45
CA LEU A 67 11.38 2.77 -10.41
C LEU A 67 11.96 4.13 -10.86
N GLY A 68 11.14 5.20 -10.92
CA GLY A 68 11.58 6.51 -11.39
C GLY A 68 12.69 7.14 -10.54
N LEU A 69 12.76 6.76 -9.26
CA LEU A 69 13.83 7.16 -8.34
C LEU A 69 14.85 6.05 -8.07
N SER A 70 14.71 4.87 -8.65
CA SER A 70 15.59 3.73 -8.37
C SER A 70 17.05 3.98 -8.81
N ALA A 71 17.98 3.24 -8.23
CA ALA A 71 19.39 3.22 -8.62
C ALA A 71 19.89 1.79 -8.78
N THR A 72 20.86 1.61 -9.67
CA THR A 72 21.67 0.38 -9.70
C THR A 72 22.99 0.66 -9.00
N LEU A 73 23.37 -0.20 -8.05
CA LEU A 73 24.66 -0.16 -7.40
C LEU A 73 25.75 -0.66 -8.37
N PRO A 74 26.88 0.05 -8.49
CA PRO A 74 28.06 -0.46 -9.19
C PRO A 74 28.54 -1.79 -8.60
N GLU A 75 29.23 -2.59 -9.42
CA GLU A 75 29.83 -3.85 -8.97
C GLU A 75 30.77 -3.62 -7.77
N ASN A 76 30.69 -4.51 -6.78
CA ASN A 76 31.47 -4.45 -5.55
C ASN A 76 31.29 -3.16 -4.73
N THR A 77 30.14 -2.50 -4.84
CA THR A 77 29.77 -1.36 -3.99
C THR A 77 28.48 -1.65 -3.23
N ASP A 78 28.42 -1.15 -2.00
CA ASP A 78 27.30 -1.26 -1.07
C ASP A 78 26.58 0.08 -0.85
N PHE A 79 27.07 1.16 -1.45
CA PHE A 79 26.47 2.50 -1.38
C PHE A 79 26.47 3.25 -2.71
N ILE A 80 25.59 4.24 -2.81
CA ILE A 80 25.59 5.24 -3.88
C ILE A 80 25.35 6.62 -3.27
N VAL A 81 26.07 7.63 -3.77
CA VAL A 81 25.88 9.03 -3.38
C VAL A 81 25.09 9.74 -4.48
N ARG A 82 24.08 10.51 -4.10
CA ARG A 82 23.28 11.34 -5.01
C ARG A 82 23.27 12.77 -4.52
N ASP A 83 23.51 13.72 -5.42
CA ASP A 83 23.54 15.16 -5.11
C ASP A 83 22.16 15.70 -4.66
N PHE A 84 21.08 15.06 -5.14
CA PHE A 84 19.71 15.40 -4.77
C PHE A 84 18.91 14.15 -4.47
N MET A 85 18.29 14.12 -3.29
CA MET A 85 17.32 13.10 -2.93
C MET A 85 15.90 13.66 -2.94
N PHE A 86 15.01 12.95 -3.61
CA PHE A 86 13.56 13.10 -3.59
C PHE A 86 12.97 11.86 -2.89
N GLY A 87 11.75 11.95 -2.35
CA GLY A 87 11.11 10.85 -1.62
C GLY A 87 10.68 11.24 -0.21
N SER A 88 9.58 10.65 0.25
CA SER A 88 8.86 11.04 1.47
C SER A 88 9.29 10.26 2.71
N ASN A 89 9.84 9.05 2.57
CA ASN A 89 10.24 8.16 3.66
C ASN A 89 11.76 7.99 3.69
N ARG A 90 12.49 9.00 4.20
CA ARG A 90 13.95 8.98 4.22
C ARG A 90 14.48 8.37 5.52
N PRO A 91 15.33 7.33 5.46
CA PRO A 91 16.08 6.85 6.60
C PRO A 91 17.10 7.91 7.05
N PRO A 92 17.58 7.88 8.30
CA PRO A 92 18.41 8.94 8.90
C PRO A 92 19.65 9.29 8.08
N GLU A 93 20.32 8.30 7.48
CA GLU A 93 21.51 8.49 6.65
C GLU A 93 21.24 9.25 5.33
N GLN A 94 19.97 9.40 4.92
CA GLN A 94 19.56 10.13 3.71
C GLN A 94 19.05 11.55 4.01
N ILE A 95 19.03 11.97 5.29
CA ILE A 95 18.59 13.31 5.67
C ILE A 95 19.79 14.26 5.61
N VAL A 96 19.76 15.15 4.63
CA VAL A 96 20.76 16.22 4.47
C VAL A 96 20.29 17.49 5.19
N PRO A 97 21.22 18.28 5.78
CA PRO A 97 20.88 19.59 6.33
C PRO A 97 20.41 20.53 5.23
N GLN A 98 19.50 21.44 5.58
CA GLN A 98 19.10 22.56 4.74
C GLN A 98 20.27 23.53 4.55
N ARG A 99 20.13 24.47 3.61
CA ARG A 99 21.18 25.48 3.32
C ARG A 99 21.55 26.33 4.54
N ASP A 100 20.65 26.46 5.50
CA ASP A 100 20.85 27.17 6.77
C ASP A 100 21.45 26.29 7.88
N GLY A 101 21.83 25.05 7.57
CA GLY A 101 22.39 24.08 8.51
C GLY A 101 21.35 23.35 9.38
N THR A 102 20.05 23.64 9.22
CA THR A 102 18.99 22.99 10.00
C THR A 102 18.50 21.71 9.34
N TYR A 103 18.09 20.71 10.13
CA TYR A 103 17.47 19.49 9.60
C TYR A 103 15.96 19.60 9.65
N LYS A 104 15.27 19.25 8.56
CA LYS A 104 13.84 18.91 8.65
C LYS A 104 13.74 17.57 9.38
N MET A 105 12.92 17.52 10.44
CA MET A 105 12.72 16.36 11.32
C MET A 105 13.94 15.92 12.15
N ILE A 106 14.35 16.78 13.10
CA ILE A 106 15.40 16.49 14.10
C ILE A 106 15.14 15.17 14.86
N ALA A 107 13.87 14.82 15.11
CA ALA A 107 13.49 13.63 15.88
C ALA A 107 13.97 12.29 15.28
N ILE A 108 14.10 12.20 13.95
CA ILE A 108 14.61 10.97 13.29
C ILE A 108 16.10 10.80 13.58
N LEU A 109 16.84 11.90 13.70
CA LEU A 109 18.29 11.91 13.92
C LEU A 109 18.68 11.84 15.41
N ASP A 110 17.80 12.23 16.33
CA ASP A 110 18.10 12.21 17.77
C ASP A 110 18.10 10.77 18.34
N PRO A 111 19.25 10.22 18.77
CA PRO A 111 19.32 8.86 19.32
C PRO A 111 18.45 8.66 20.57
N ASN A 112 18.14 9.74 21.29
CA ASN A 112 17.34 9.71 22.52
C ASN A 112 15.83 9.66 22.24
N VAL A 113 15.40 10.02 21.03
CA VAL A 113 14.01 9.81 20.60
C VAL A 113 13.85 8.34 20.26
N ARG A 114 13.09 7.60 21.07
CA ARG A 114 12.70 6.22 20.76
C ARG A 114 11.45 6.25 19.89
N ILE A 115 11.47 5.50 18.78
CA ILE A 115 10.27 5.28 17.98
C ILE A 115 9.34 4.44 18.83
N GLN A 116 8.27 5.04 19.34
CA GLN A 116 7.26 4.33 20.10
C GLN A 116 6.45 3.46 19.15
N HIS A 117 6.60 2.15 19.28
CA HIS A 117 5.68 1.20 18.70
C HIS A 117 4.48 1.07 19.65
N ASP A 118 3.54 2.03 19.58
CA ASP A 118 2.28 2.04 20.37
C ASP A 118 1.30 0.94 19.91
N LEU A 119 1.82 -0.19 19.45
CA LEU A 119 1.06 -1.41 19.38
C LEU A 119 1.19 -2.05 20.76
N GLY A 120 0.10 -2.28 21.49
CA GLY A 120 0.11 -3.06 22.74
C GLY A 120 0.47 -4.53 22.48
N ALA A 121 1.67 -4.77 21.94
CA ALA A 121 1.87 -5.74 20.87
C ALA A 121 2.69 -6.96 21.27
N ASP A 122 2.24 -8.04 20.65
CA ASP A 122 3.01 -9.23 20.33
C ASP A 122 4.53 -8.95 20.26
N PRO A 123 5.34 -9.47 21.19
CA PRO A 123 6.79 -9.25 21.22
C PRO A 123 7.46 -9.49 19.86
N VAL A 124 6.90 -10.38 19.05
CA VAL A 124 7.40 -10.76 17.73
C VAL A 124 7.29 -9.61 16.72
N ILE A 125 6.23 -8.79 16.74
CA ILE A 125 6.13 -7.67 15.79
C ILE A 125 6.99 -6.49 16.25
N THR A 126 7.10 -6.29 17.56
CA THR A 126 7.95 -5.24 18.15
C THR A 126 9.41 -5.48 17.78
N GLU A 127 9.92 -6.70 17.99
CA GLU A 127 11.28 -7.09 17.59
C GLU A 127 11.51 -6.88 16.07
N PHE A 128 10.54 -7.28 15.24
CA PHE A 128 10.63 -7.07 13.79
C PHE A 128 10.76 -5.59 13.41
N PHE A 129 10.00 -4.71 14.04
CA PHE A 129 10.11 -3.27 13.80
C PHE A 129 11.40 -2.66 14.32
N GLU A 130 11.89 -3.12 15.48
CA GLU A 130 13.18 -2.68 16.03
C GLU A 130 14.32 -3.02 15.07
N MET A 131 14.31 -4.21 14.45
CA MET A 131 15.28 -4.60 13.42
C MET A 131 15.26 -3.69 12.18
N CYS A 132 14.07 -3.21 11.78
CA CYS A 132 13.90 -2.33 10.61
C CYS A 132 14.29 -0.87 10.89
N THR A 133 14.14 -0.41 12.13
CA THR A 133 14.23 1.02 12.50
C THR A 133 15.54 1.42 13.17
N VAL A 134 16.55 0.53 13.13
CA VAL A 134 17.91 0.84 13.59
C VAL A 134 18.51 2.01 12.79
N ARG A 135 19.04 3.01 13.49
CA ARG A 135 19.62 4.22 12.86
C ARG A 135 20.92 3.93 12.13
N GLU A 136 21.83 3.19 12.74
CA GLU A 136 23.09 2.78 12.13
C GLU A 136 22.86 1.76 11.00
N VAL A 137 23.30 2.07 9.79
CA VAL A 137 23.06 1.25 8.59
C VAL A 137 23.68 -0.14 8.75
N GLU A 138 24.89 -0.20 9.30
CA GLU A 138 25.68 -1.43 9.47
C GLU A 138 25.07 -2.38 10.49
N LYS A 139 24.21 -1.87 11.38
CA LYS A 139 23.49 -2.67 12.39
C LYS A 139 22.04 -2.94 12.01
N ARG A 140 21.53 -2.26 10.99
CA ARG A 140 20.16 -2.44 10.50
C ARG A 140 20.05 -3.79 9.82
N ALA A 141 18.94 -4.48 10.07
CA ALA A 141 18.74 -5.81 9.49
C ALA A 141 18.69 -5.76 7.96
N THR A 142 19.34 -6.74 7.32
CA THR A 142 19.23 -6.94 5.88
C THR A 142 17.88 -7.56 5.51
N ILE A 143 17.52 -7.48 4.23
CA ILE A 143 16.27 -8.09 3.76
C ILE A 143 16.23 -9.61 3.99
N ASP A 144 17.38 -10.29 3.87
CA ASP A 144 17.48 -11.73 4.13
C ASP A 144 17.19 -12.04 5.61
N GLN A 145 17.79 -11.29 6.53
CA GLN A 145 17.55 -11.43 7.96
C GLN A 145 16.08 -11.16 8.33
N LEU A 146 15.45 -10.17 7.70
CA LEU A 146 14.03 -9.85 7.93
C LEU A 146 13.10 -10.96 7.40
N LEU A 147 13.41 -11.56 6.25
CA LEU A 147 12.64 -12.65 5.67
C LEU A 147 12.71 -13.94 6.50
N GLU A 148 13.82 -14.17 7.21
CA GLU A 148 14.00 -15.28 8.13
C GLU A 148 13.31 -15.06 9.50
N HIS A 149 12.97 -13.81 9.83
CA HIS A 149 12.39 -13.46 11.12
C HIS A 149 11.05 -14.16 11.40
N GLN A 150 10.78 -14.51 12.67
CA GLN A 150 9.57 -15.24 13.07
C GLN A 150 8.27 -14.53 12.64
N TYR A 151 8.28 -13.19 12.57
CA TYR A 151 7.15 -12.40 12.09
C TYR A 151 6.81 -12.70 10.62
N LEU A 152 7.77 -12.96 9.73
CA LEU A 152 7.48 -13.32 8.33
C LEU A 152 7.45 -14.83 8.10
N GLY A 153 8.27 -15.59 8.85
CA GLY A 153 8.41 -17.04 8.70
C GLY A 153 7.10 -17.85 8.81
N LYS A 154 6.18 -17.51 9.73
CA LYS A 154 4.90 -18.24 9.85
C LYS A 154 3.86 -17.89 8.78
N ALA A 155 4.08 -16.91 7.91
CA ALA A 155 3.18 -16.65 6.77
C ALA A 155 3.41 -17.62 5.59
N SER A 156 4.51 -18.39 5.60
CA SER A 156 4.77 -19.43 4.61
C SER A 156 3.84 -20.65 4.73
N THR A 157 3.30 -20.93 5.92
CA THR A 157 2.56 -22.16 6.22
C THR A 157 1.06 -22.08 5.92
N THR A 158 0.51 -20.90 5.64
CA THR A 158 -0.95 -20.70 5.44
C THR A 158 -1.41 -20.82 3.99
N LYS A 159 -0.51 -20.97 3.00
CA LYS A 159 -0.88 -21.12 1.57
C LYS A 159 -1.26 -22.55 1.15
N ALA A 160 -1.36 -23.49 2.09
CA ALA A 160 -1.68 -24.90 1.83
C ALA A 160 -2.99 -25.37 2.50
N SER A 161 -4.10 -24.64 2.34
CA SER A 161 -5.43 -25.26 2.45
C SER A 161 -6.50 -24.37 1.80
N SER A 162 -7.41 -25.02 1.07
CA SER A 162 -8.57 -24.49 0.33
C SER A 162 -8.31 -23.91 -1.08
N ARG A 163 -8.11 -24.82 -2.03
CA ARG A 163 -8.52 -24.60 -3.43
C ARG A 163 -9.27 -25.83 -3.93
N GLU A 164 -10.50 -26.02 -3.47
CA GLU A 164 -11.44 -26.92 -4.15
C GLU A 164 -12.13 -26.16 -5.29
N LYS A 165 -11.94 -26.66 -6.51
CA LYS A 165 -12.68 -26.23 -7.71
C LYS A 165 -14.07 -26.90 -7.71
N PRO A 166 -15.16 -26.21 -8.07
CA PRO A 166 -16.42 -26.86 -8.36
C PRO A 166 -16.32 -27.62 -9.69
N LYS A 167 -16.65 -28.91 -9.64
CA LYS A 167 -16.65 -29.83 -10.78
C LYS A 167 -18.00 -29.72 -11.49
N ALA A 168 -17.99 -29.24 -12.73
CA ALA A 168 -19.15 -29.29 -13.61
C ALA A 168 -19.46 -30.76 -13.98
N LYS A 169 -20.73 -31.16 -13.90
CA LYS A 169 -21.27 -32.30 -14.64
C LYS A 169 -22.68 -31.98 -15.14
N GLU A 170 -22.87 -32.38 -16.38
CA GLU A 170 -23.91 -32.05 -17.33
C GLU A 170 -25.03 -33.10 -17.33
N SER A 171 -26.25 -32.64 -17.66
CA SER A 171 -27.51 -33.26 -18.16
C SER A 171 -27.79 -34.78 -17.93
N SER A 172 -29.01 -35.22 -17.57
CA SER A 172 -30.26 -35.21 -18.39
C SER A 172 -31.38 -36.03 -17.64
N PRO A 173 -32.57 -36.38 -18.21
CA PRO A 173 -33.85 -35.68 -17.97
C PRO A 173 -35.05 -36.57 -17.53
N VAL A 174 -36.04 -36.06 -16.77
CA VAL A 174 -37.35 -36.75 -16.62
C VAL A 174 -38.56 -35.78 -16.52
N LYS A 175 -39.33 -35.73 -17.61
CA LYS A 175 -40.80 -35.74 -17.84
C LYS A 175 -41.82 -35.11 -16.85
N LYS A 176 -42.65 -34.23 -17.46
CA LYS A 176 -44.13 -34.03 -17.37
C LYS A 176 -44.71 -33.63 -15.98
N THR A 177 -45.63 -32.68 -15.83
CA THR A 177 -46.92 -32.41 -16.51
C THR A 177 -47.41 -30.97 -16.27
N ALA A 178 -48.24 -30.49 -17.19
CA ALA A 178 -48.85 -29.16 -17.25
C ALA A 178 -49.88 -28.82 -16.14
N LYS A 179 -50.09 -27.52 -15.90
CA LYS A 179 -51.44 -26.94 -15.86
C LYS A 179 -51.43 -25.42 -16.15
N VAL A 180 -52.22 -25.05 -17.14
CA VAL A 180 -52.56 -23.70 -17.61
C VAL A 180 -53.66 -23.14 -16.71
N VAL A 181 -53.54 -21.89 -16.24
CA VAL A 181 -54.66 -20.94 -16.04
C VAL A 181 -54.12 -19.49 -16.12
N THR A 182 -54.56 -18.77 -17.15
CA THR A 182 -54.77 -17.30 -17.20
C THR A 182 -56.30 -17.12 -17.44
N PRO A 183 -56.95 -15.93 -17.32
CA PRO A 183 -56.41 -14.61 -17.68
C PRO A 183 -56.96 -13.36 -16.95
N GLY A 184 -56.38 -12.21 -17.32
CA GLY A 184 -57.01 -10.88 -17.27
C GLY A 184 -56.71 -10.07 -16.01
N GLY A 185 -56.27 -8.82 -16.07
CA GLY A 185 -56.04 -7.94 -17.21
C GLY A 185 -55.68 -6.53 -16.77
N VAL A 186 -55.35 -5.72 -17.79
CA VAL A 186 -55.43 -4.25 -17.87
C VAL A 186 -54.32 -3.42 -17.20
N THR A 187 -53.55 -2.80 -18.10
CA THR A 187 -52.53 -1.73 -18.04
C THR A 187 -53.09 -0.34 -17.62
N PRO A 188 -52.42 0.79 -17.88
CA PRO A 188 -51.15 1.34 -17.35
C PRO A 188 -51.31 2.82 -16.88
N GLN A 189 -50.57 3.36 -15.90
CA GLN A 189 -50.48 4.84 -15.74
C GLN A 189 -49.14 5.32 -15.15
N THR A 190 -48.37 6.03 -15.97
CA THR A 190 -47.65 7.30 -15.64
C THR A 190 -48.43 8.43 -16.33
N PRO A 191 -48.08 9.74 -16.35
CA PRO A 191 -47.03 10.53 -15.67
C PRO A 191 -47.57 11.88 -15.10
N SER A 192 -46.74 12.73 -14.45
CA SER A 192 -46.77 14.23 -14.46
C SER A 192 -45.83 14.79 -13.35
N THR A 193 -44.75 15.56 -13.58
CA THR A 193 -44.46 16.93 -14.12
C THR A 193 -44.18 18.00 -13.06
N MET A 194 -43.04 18.67 -13.26
CA MET A 194 -42.72 20.10 -13.09
C MET A 194 -42.65 20.71 -11.67
N THR A 195 -41.50 21.31 -11.32
CA THR A 195 -41.32 22.77 -11.21
C THR A 195 -39.90 23.14 -10.71
N ASN A 196 -39.21 24.03 -11.45
CA ASN A 196 -38.17 24.94 -10.94
C ASN A 196 -38.87 26.22 -10.43
N PRO A 197 -38.23 27.06 -9.60
CA PRO A 197 -37.55 28.24 -10.16
C PRO A 197 -36.27 28.72 -9.43
N GLU A 198 -35.37 29.29 -10.25
CA GLU A 198 -34.56 30.52 -10.14
C GLU A 198 -33.76 30.96 -8.88
N SER A 199 -32.58 31.53 -9.22
CA SER A 199 -31.89 32.72 -8.67
C SER A 199 -30.58 32.50 -7.87
N GLY A 200 -29.46 32.95 -8.46
CA GLY A 200 -28.23 33.36 -7.73
C GLY A 200 -28.24 34.88 -7.51
N PRO A 201 -27.10 35.60 -7.45
CA PRO A 201 -25.78 35.29 -6.87
C PRO A 201 -25.30 36.41 -5.89
N SER A 202 -24.36 36.15 -4.98
CA SER A 202 -23.58 37.19 -4.23
C SER A 202 -22.67 36.47 -3.23
N SER A 203 -21.44 36.82 -2.85
CA SER A 203 -20.41 37.78 -3.24
C SER A 203 -19.25 37.53 -2.25
N LEU A 204 -18.01 37.64 -2.72
CA LEU A 204 -16.79 37.68 -1.90
C LEU A 204 -16.80 38.88 -0.92
N PRO A 205 -15.94 38.85 0.12
CA PRO A 205 -14.95 39.92 0.17
C PRO A 205 -13.51 39.43 0.46
N GLU A 206 -12.57 40.04 -0.27
CA GLU A 206 -11.15 40.19 0.06
C GLU A 206 -10.97 41.11 1.28
N LEU A 207 -9.98 40.82 2.14
CA LEU A 207 -9.21 41.75 2.99
C LEU A 207 -8.27 40.88 3.85
N SER A 208 -6.98 41.15 4.04
CA SER A 208 -6.01 42.08 3.49
C SER A 208 -4.68 41.66 4.11
N GLU A 209 -3.63 41.59 3.29
CA GLU A 209 -2.25 41.40 3.73
C GLU A 209 -1.83 42.52 4.69
N ARG A 210 -1.25 42.17 5.85
CA ARG A 210 -0.39 43.10 6.61
C ARG A 210 1.06 42.73 6.35
N LYS A 211 1.81 43.65 5.75
CA LYS A 211 3.27 43.71 5.85
C LYS A 211 3.67 44.43 7.14
N PRO A 212 4.88 44.15 7.66
CA PRO A 212 5.35 44.68 8.94
C PRO A 212 6.07 46.03 8.79
N GLU A 213 6.00 46.85 9.84
CA GLU A 213 7.02 47.82 10.24
C GLU A 213 7.77 47.26 11.46
#